data_AF-A0A8B8HZY9-F1
#
_entry.id   AF-A0A8B8HZY9-F1
#
_cell.length_a   1.000
_cell.length_b   1.000
_cell.length_c   1.000
_cell.angle_alpha   90.00
_cell.angle_beta   90.00
_cell.angle_gamma   90.00
#
_symmetry.space_group_name_H-M   'P 1'
#
loop_
_entity.id
_entity.type
_entity.pdbx_description
1 polymer ?
#
loop_
_entity_poly.entity_id
_entity_poly.type
_entity_poly.pdbx_seq_one_letter_code
_entity_poly.pdbx_strand_id
1 'polypeptide(L)'
;MQKVPGEVKCYKSIDTVTNIEDEEHYPQEFLNSLNPAGLPPHEVSLKVGTPIMFLRNLRPPNMFNGTRLLIKELKDNLIVAKIIITGPAAGELAHIPRIPMIPTDLPIPFKRLQFPVKICFALTIKKSQGQT
;
A
#
# COMPACT_ATOMS: atom_id res chain seq x y z
N MET A 1 -4.97 -8.11 13.22
CA MET A 1 -6.03 -7.75 12.25
C MET A 1 -7.47 -7.97 12.77
N GLN A 2 -7.72 -8.03 14.09
CA GLN A 2 -8.88 -8.77 14.62
C GLN A 2 -10.19 -7.99 14.85
N LYS A 3 -10.32 -6.71 14.43
CA LYS A 3 -11.48 -5.86 14.83
C LYS A 3 -12.31 -5.24 13.70
N VAL A 4 -11.99 -5.48 12.43
CA VAL A 4 -12.85 -5.06 11.31
C VAL A 4 -13.70 -6.27 10.91
N PRO A 5 -15.02 -6.17 10.67
CA PRO A 5 -15.84 -7.26 10.09
C PRO A 5 -15.69 -7.33 8.56
N GLY A 6 -15.82 -8.52 7.95
CA GLY A 6 -15.68 -8.75 6.49
C GLY A 6 -14.64 -9.79 6.05
N GLU A 7 -14.56 -10.08 4.76
CA GLU A 7 -13.61 -11.04 4.18
C GLU A 7 -12.21 -10.43 4.05
N VAL A 8 -11.18 -11.23 4.31
CA VAL A 8 -9.78 -10.84 4.08
C VAL A 8 -9.40 -11.24 2.66
N LYS A 9 -8.85 -10.30 1.89
CA LYS A 9 -8.29 -10.56 0.57
C LYS A 9 -6.78 -10.41 0.61
N CYS A 10 -6.08 -11.46 0.18
CA CYS A 10 -4.63 -11.51 0.11
C CYS A 10 -4.15 -11.19 -1.30
N TYR A 11 -3.17 -10.29 -1.39
CA TYR A 11 -2.52 -9.91 -2.64
C TYR A 11 -1.04 -10.23 -2.58
N LYS A 12 -0.60 -11.15 -3.43
CA LYS A 12 0.82 -11.40 -3.66
C LYS A 12 1.36 -10.41 -4.69
N SER A 13 2.61 -9.99 -4.51
CA SER A 13 3.34 -9.19 -5.48
C SER A 13 3.91 -10.06 -6.59
N ILE A 14 4.31 -9.41 -7.68
CA ILE A 14 5.17 -10.00 -8.70
C ILE A 14 6.53 -9.33 -8.55
N ASP A 15 7.53 -10.10 -8.15
CA ASP A 15 8.89 -9.61 -7.96
C ASP A 15 9.75 -10.15 -9.11
N THR A 16 10.52 -9.26 -9.74
CA THR A 16 11.34 -9.60 -10.90
C THR A 16 12.65 -8.85 -10.80
N VAL A 17 13.76 -9.49 -11.18
CA VAL A 17 15.02 -8.77 -11.38
C VAL A 17 14.88 -7.73 -12.49
N THR A 18 15.69 -6.67 -12.43
CA THR A 18 15.71 -5.62 -13.46
C THR A 18 16.68 -5.95 -14.59
N ASN A 19 17.67 -6.81 -14.35
CA ASN A 19 18.58 -7.35 -15.35
C ASN A 19 18.37 -8.87 -15.49
N ILE A 20 18.22 -9.35 -16.72
CA ILE A 20 17.94 -10.77 -17.01
C ILE A 20 19.15 -11.65 -16.64
N GLU A 21 20.37 -11.12 -16.75
CA GLU A 21 21.60 -11.84 -16.39
C GLU A 21 21.67 -12.20 -14.89
N ASP A 22 20.88 -11.51 -14.06
CA ASP A 22 20.81 -11.73 -12.62
C ASP A 22 19.72 -12.75 -12.22
N GLU A 23 18.90 -13.25 -13.17
CA GLU A 23 17.79 -14.19 -12.88
C GLU A 23 18.28 -15.48 -12.22
N GLU A 24 19.42 -16.00 -12.64
CA GLU A 24 20.01 -17.22 -12.08
C GLU A 24 20.59 -17.02 -10.66
N HIS A 25 20.94 -15.77 -10.32
CA HIS A 25 21.56 -15.41 -9.04
C HIS A 25 20.54 -15.14 -7.93
N TYR A 26 19.32 -14.73 -8.30
CA TYR A 26 18.28 -14.34 -7.35
C TYR A 26 17.02 -15.21 -7.50
N PRO A 27 16.92 -16.32 -6.75
CA PRO A 27 15.74 -17.17 -6.81
C PRO A 27 14.49 -16.40 -6.36
N GLN A 28 13.34 -16.78 -6.89
CA GLN A 28 12.08 -16.07 -6.65
C GLN A 28 11.71 -16.03 -5.15
N GLU A 29 11.99 -17.10 -4.41
CA GLU A 29 11.74 -17.19 -2.98
C GLU A 29 12.56 -16.17 -2.20
N PHE A 30 13.81 -15.93 -2.64
CA PHE A 30 14.67 -14.90 -2.07
C PHE A 30 14.07 -13.52 -2.32
N LEU A 31 13.69 -13.20 -3.56
CA LEU A 31 13.05 -11.92 -3.89
C LEU A 31 11.76 -11.68 -3.08
N ASN A 32 10.90 -12.68 -3.00
CA ASN A 32 9.63 -12.63 -2.26
C ASN A 32 9.86 -12.46 -0.74
N SER A 33 11.00 -12.89 -0.21
CA SER A 33 11.36 -12.72 1.20
C SER A 33 11.84 -11.30 1.55
N LEU A 34 12.23 -10.49 0.55
CA LEU A 34 12.73 -9.13 0.77
C LEU A 34 11.62 -8.19 1.23
N ASN A 35 11.91 -7.40 2.27
CA ASN A 35 10.99 -6.42 2.82
C ASN A 35 11.65 -5.03 3.02
N PRO A 36 12.09 -4.37 1.93
CA PRO A 36 12.67 -3.03 2.00
C PRO A 36 11.67 -1.99 2.50
N ALA A 37 12.15 -0.96 3.19
CA ALA A 37 11.30 0.05 3.84
C ALA A 37 10.49 0.88 2.83
N GLY A 38 11.00 1.01 1.59
CA GLY A 38 10.36 1.76 0.52
C GLY A 38 9.26 1.04 -0.25
N LEU A 39 9.03 -0.26 0.01
CA LEU A 39 8.07 -1.09 -0.72
C LEU A 39 7.01 -1.70 0.21
N PRO A 40 5.81 -2.00 -0.31
CA PRO A 40 4.92 -2.93 0.38
C PRO A 40 5.54 -4.33 0.46
N PRO A 41 5.15 -5.13 1.47
CA PRO A 41 5.51 -6.55 1.54
C PRO A 41 5.07 -7.35 0.32
N HIS A 42 5.70 -8.50 0.09
CA HIS A 42 5.28 -9.44 -0.96
C HIS A 42 3.81 -9.84 -0.80
N GLU A 43 3.41 -10.23 0.40
CA GLU A 43 2.03 -10.57 0.72
C GLU A 43 1.35 -9.45 1.52
N VAL A 44 0.28 -8.91 0.95
CA VAL A 44 -0.52 -7.85 1.58
C VAL A 44 -1.95 -8.35 1.78
N SER A 45 -2.33 -8.51 3.04
CA SER A 45 -3.69 -8.92 3.43
C SER A 45 -4.53 -7.69 3.79
N LEU A 46 -5.61 -7.45 3.05
CA LEU A 46 -6.48 -6.29 3.21
C LEU A 46 -7.92 -6.70 3.46
N LYS A 47 -8.67 -5.74 4.00
CA LYS A 47 -10.08 -5.92 4.31
C LYS A 47 -10.83 -4.60 4.14
N VAL A 48 -12.05 -4.67 3.61
CA VAL A 48 -12.94 -3.51 3.48
C VAL A 48 -13.12 -2.85 4.84
N GLY A 49 -13.06 -1.52 4.89
CA GLY A 49 -13.09 -0.76 6.15
C GLY A 49 -11.74 -0.65 6.87
N THR A 50 -10.67 -1.25 6.35
CA THR A 50 -9.32 -1.05 6.92
C THR A 50 -8.75 0.30 6.45
N PRO A 51 -8.22 1.14 7.36
CA PRO A 51 -7.49 2.32 6.97
C PRO A 51 -6.12 1.98 6.37
N ILE A 52 -5.79 2.64 5.27
CA ILE A 52 -4.52 2.49 4.55
C ILE A 52 -3.90 3.86 4.26
N MET A 53 -2.63 3.86 3.86
CA MET A 53 -1.87 5.05 3.53
C MET A 53 -1.07 4.84 2.24
N PHE A 54 -1.02 5.84 1.37
CA PHE A 54 -0.17 5.81 0.18
C PHE A 54 1.32 5.81 0.50
N LEU A 55 2.07 4.98 -0.21
CA LEU A 55 3.53 4.89 -0.16
C LEU A 55 4.23 5.67 -1.29
N ARG A 56 3.58 5.81 -2.45
CA ARG A 56 4.10 6.53 -3.61
C ARG A 56 3.03 7.47 -4.16
N ASN A 57 3.48 8.62 -4.66
CA ASN A 57 2.64 9.58 -5.36
C ASN A 57 2.09 8.92 -6.64
N LEU A 58 0.76 8.82 -6.75
CA LEU A 58 0.11 8.31 -7.95
C LEU A 58 -0.32 9.43 -8.90
N ARG A 59 -0.89 10.52 -8.37
CA ARG A 59 -1.39 11.68 -9.12
C ARG A 59 -1.43 12.95 -8.25
N PRO A 60 -0.60 13.97 -8.52
CA PRO A 60 -0.80 15.31 -7.94
C PRO A 60 -2.15 15.91 -8.39
N PRO A 61 -2.82 16.76 -7.59
CA PRO A 61 -2.40 17.35 -6.32
C PRO A 61 -2.97 16.65 -5.06
N ASN A 62 -3.67 15.52 -5.18
CA ASN A 62 -4.45 14.95 -4.05
C ASN A 62 -3.97 13.55 -3.60
N MET A 63 -3.16 12.86 -4.40
CA MET A 63 -2.64 11.52 -4.10
C MET A 63 -1.14 11.57 -3.79
N PHE A 64 -0.80 12.17 -2.65
CA PHE A 64 0.56 12.23 -2.12
C PHE A 64 0.85 11.14 -1.09
N ASN A 65 2.15 10.88 -0.87
CA ASN A 65 2.63 10.07 0.23
C ASN A 65 2.01 10.53 1.57
N GLY A 66 1.51 9.59 2.36
CA GLY A 66 0.90 9.91 3.65
C GLY A 66 -0.61 10.17 3.65
N THR A 67 -1.24 10.34 2.48
CA THR A 67 -2.72 10.44 2.39
C THR A 67 -3.35 9.17 2.96
N ARG A 68 -4.22 9.34 3.96
CA ARG A 68 -4.96 8.24 4.61
C ARG A 68 -6.27 8.00 3.88
N LEU A 69 -6.57 6.73 3.63
CA LEU A 69 -7.78 6.30 2.95
C LEU A 69 -8.46 5.18 3.74
N LEU A 70 -9.76 5.02 3.52
CA LEU A 70 -10.57 3.92 4.04
C LEU A 70 -10.98 3.03 2.87
N ILE A 71 -10.60 1.75 2.91
CA ILE A 71 -10.95 0.80 1.84
C ILE A 71 -12.47 0.66 1.72
N LYS A 72 -12.97 0.80 0.49
CA LYS A 72 -14.38 0.61 0.12
C LYS A 72 -14.59 -0.67 -0.67
N GLU A 73 -13.70 -0.98 -1.62
CA GLU A 73 -13.79 -2.19 -2.45
C GLU A 73 -12.40 -2.78 -2.72
N LEU A 74 -12.35 -4.11 -2.82
CA LEU A 74 -11.14 -4.90 -3.08
C LEU A 74 -11.33 -5.79 -4.33
N LYS A 75 -10.90 -5.29 -5.49
CA LYS A 75 -10.92 -6.04 -6.76
C LYS A 75 -9.56 -6.72 -6.99
N ASP A 76 -9.44 -7.56 -8.00
CA ASP A 76 -8.21 -8.35 -8.21
C ASP A 76 -6.99 -7.47 -8.55
N ASN A 77 -7.21 -6.41 -9.34
CA ASN A 77 -6.16 -5.51 -9.81
C ASN A 77 -6.41 -4.03 -9.44
N LEU A 78 -7.40 -3.76 -8.59
CA LEU A 78 -7.77 -2.41 -8.20
C LEU A 78 -8.31 -2.36 -6.77
N ILE A 79 -7.79 -1.43 -5.98
CA ILE A 79 -8.38 -1.06 -4.69
C ILE A 79 -9.14 0.25 -4.88
N VAL A 80 -10.37 0.30 -4.39
CA VAL A 80 -11.16 1.54 -4.29
C VAL A 80 -11.17 1.96 -2.83
N ALA A 81 -10.71 3.18 -2.54
CA ALA A 81 -10.66 3.69 -1.17
C ALA A 81 -11.10 5.15 -1.12
N LYS A 82 -11.75 5.54 -0.02
CA LYS A 82 -12.20 6.92 0.21
C LYS A 82 -11.12 7.70 0.94
N ILE A 83 -10.76 8.90 0.48
CA ILE A 83 -9.84 9.79 1.19
C ILE A 83 -10.52 10.26 2.49
N ILE A 84 -9.86 10.08 3.64
CA ILE A 84 -10.43 10.38 4.97
C ILE A 84 -9.73 11.53 5.70
N ILE A 85 -8.71 12.13 5.11
CA ILE A 85 -8.04 13.32 5.65
C ILE A 85 -8.83 14.59 5.31
N THR A 86 -8.73 15.62 6.16
CA THR A 86 -9.28 16.95 5.90
C THR A 86 -8.50 17.64 4.79
N GLY A 87 -9.19 18.22 3.83
CA GLY A 87 -8.59 18.91 2.68
C GLY A 87 -9.54 18.94 1.48
N PRO A 88 -9.14 19.55 0.35
CA PRO A 88 -9.99 19.67 -0.83
C PRO A 88 -10.48 18.32 -1.39
N ALA A 89 -9.65 17.29 -1.25
CA ALA A 89 -9.94 15.93 -1.72
C ALA A 89 -10.71 15.06 -0.70
N ALA A 90 -11.10 15.62 0.44
CA ALA A 90 -11.74 14.86 1.50
C ALA A 90 -13.04 14.22 1.00
N GLY A 91 -13.11 12.90 1.13
CA GLY A 91 -14.27 12.13 0.72
C GLY A 91 -14.30 11.71 -0.75
N GLU A 92 -13.35 12.13 -1.56
CA GLU A 92 -13.18 11.62 -2.93
C GLU A 92 -12.77 10.13 -2.93
N LEU A 93 -13.10 9.44 -4.02
CA LEU A 93 -12.69 8.06 -4.26
C LEU A 93 -11.36 8.01 -5.00
N ALA A 94 -10.43 7.25 -4.45
CA ALA A 94 -9.15 6.90 -5.04
C ALA A 94 -9.22 5.51 -5.67
N HIS A 95 -8.77 5.43 -6.92
CA HIS A 95 -8.56 4.18 -7.65
C HIS A 95 -7.07 3.84 -7.62
N ILE A 96 -6.73 2.73 -6.96
CA ILE A 96 -5.35 2.37 -6.65
C ILE A 96 -5.00 1.09 -7.42
N PRO A 97 -4.30 1.19 -8.56
CA PRO A 97 -3.77 0.03 -9.27
C PRO A 97 -2.48 -0.48 -8.59
N ARG A 98 -2.06 -1.69 -8.98
CA ARG A 98 -0.68 -2.14 -8.73
C ARG A 98 0.29 -1.32 -9.58
N ILE A 99 1.43 -0.93 -9.00
CA ILE A 99 2.50 -0.23 -9.73
C ILE A 99 3.84 -0.93 -9.49
N PRO A 100 4.74 -0.94 -10.50
CA PRO A 100 6.10 -1.42 -10.30
C PRO A 100 6.89 -0.43 -9.45
N MET A 101 7.61 -0.92 -8.46
CA MET A 101 8.44 -0.10 -7.58
C MET A 101 9.81 -0.76 -7.41
N ILE A 102 10.86 0.05 -7.49
CA ILE A 102 12.25 -0.36 -7.28
C ILE A 102 12.67 0.12 -5.89
N PRO A 103 13.24 -0.73 -5.03
CA PRO A 103 13.77 -0.32 -3.73
C PRO A 103 15.02 0.53 -3.93
N THR A 104 15.18 1.54 -3.08
CA THR A 104 16.32 2.46 -3.11
C THR A 104 17.30 2.21 -1.96
N ASP A 105 16.94 1.31 -1.06
CA ASP A 105 17.61 0.99 0.21
C ASP A 105 18.34 -0.35 0.18
N LEU A 106 18.28 -1.09 -0.93
CA LEU A 106 18.96 -2.37 -1.11
C LEU A 106 19.75 -2.38 -2.43
N PRO A 107 20.98 -2.93 -2.45
CA PRO A 107 21.78 -3.08 -3.67
C PRO A 107 21.34 -4.29 -4.50
N ILE A 108 20.06 -4.66 -4.46
CA ILE A 108 19.52 -5.81 -5.20
C ILE A 108 18.73 -5.25 -6.39
N PRO A 109 19.10 -5.61 -7.63
CA PRO A 109 18.47 -5.08 -8.84
C PRO A 109 17.13 -5.77 -9.09
N PHE A 110 16.10 -5.47 -8.30
CA PHE A 110 14.75 -6.01 -8.48
C PHE A 110 13.66 -4.94 -8.43
N LYS A 111 12.51 -5.26 -9.03
CA LYS A 111 11.28 -4.46 -8.99
C LYS A 111 10.14 -5.33 -8.44
N ARG A 112 9.25 -4.69 -7.67
CA ARG A 112 8.04 -5.29 -7.09
C ARG A 112 6.79 -4.63 -7.68
N LEU A 113 5.95 -5.41 -8.33
CA LEU A 113 4.61 -4.98 -8.77
C LEU A 113 3.60 -5.26 -7.66
N GLN A 114 3.14 -4.21 -6.98
CA GLN A 114 2.20 -4.31 -5.86
C GLN A 114 1.39 -3.02 -5.69
N PHE A 115 0.30 -3.06 -4.92
CA PHE A 115 -0.42 -1.84 -4.53
C PHE A 115 0.48 -0.94 -3.67
N PRO A 116 0.61 0.36 -3.99
CA PRO A 116 1.51 1.28 -3.30
C PRO A 116 0.89 1.78 -1.98
N VAL A 117 0.50 0.87 -1.11
CA VAL A 117 -0.22 1.17 0.14
C VAL A 117 0.35 0.38 1.31
N LYS A 118 0.23 0.96 2.51
CA LYS A 118 0.46 0.27 3.78
C LYS A 118 -0.77 0.39 4.69
N ILE A 119 -1.02 -0.61 5.51
CA ILE A 119 -2.06 -0.54 6.55
C ILE A 119 -1.64 0.50 7.59
N CYS A 120 -2.57 1.34 8.03
CA CYS A 120 -2.33 2.29 9.11
C CYS A 120 -3.37 2.11 10.23
N PHE A 121 -2.92 1.87 11.45
CA PHE A 121 -3.81 1.61 12.60
C PHE A 121 -4.15 2.86 13.42
N ALA A 122 -3.49 3.98 13.16
CA ALA A 122 -3.72 5.22 13.89
C ALA A 122 -4.89 6.03 13.28
N LEU A 123 -6.13 5.63 13.59
CA LEU A 123 -7.24 6.58 13.66
C LEU A 123 -7.17 7.28 15.03
N THR A 124 -6.08 8.00 15.32
CA THR A 124 -6.04 8.83 16.53
C THR A 124 -6.99 10.00 16.33
N ILE A 125 -8.26 9.77 16.67
CA ILE A 125 -9.16 10.84 17.08
C ILE A 125 -8.60 11.32 18.41
N LYS A 126 -7.66 12.27 18.38
CA LYS A 126 -7.44 13.12 19.56
C LYS A 126 -8.69 13.99 19.68
N LYS A 127 -9.74 13.47 20.32
CA LYS A 127 -10.67 14.34 21.04
C LYS A 127 -9.90 14.79 22.26
N SER A 128 -9.20 15.92 22.18
CA SER A 128 -8.99 16.71 23.38
C SER A 128 -10.35 17.31 23.75
N GLN A 129 -11.05 16.64 24.66
CA GLN A 129 -12.11 17.26 25.45
C GLN A 129 -11.48 18.20 26.49
N GLY A 130 -12.20 19.29 26.75
CA GLY A 130 -11.85 20.41 27.63
C GLY A 130 -11.94 21.68 26.78
N GLN A 131 -13.06 22.42 26.68
CA GLN A 131 -13.96 22.84 27.75
C GLN A 131 -13.20 23.26 29.00
N THR A 132 -12.68 24.48 28.96
CA THR A 132 -13.33 25.59 29.66
C THR A 132 -13.27 26.83 28.78
#